data_AF-A0A966LXH6-F1
#
_entry.id   AF-A0A966LXH6-F1
#
_cell.length_a   1.000
_cell.length_b   1.000
_cell.length_c   1.000
_cell.angle_alpha   90.00
_cell.angle_beta   90.00
_cell.angle_gamma   90.00
#
_symmetry.space_group_name_H-M   'P 1'
#
loop_
_entity.id
_entity.type
_entity.pdbx_description
1 polymer ?
#
loop_
_entity_poly.entity_id
_entity_poly.type
_entity_poly.pdbx_seq_one_letter_code
_entity_poly.pdbx_strand_id
1 'polypeptide(L)'
;MIDKDCDVNTVTESREVTTIVYTFDGRKVTKVTTTVTETRDRTALKKECPFKPKPTGTSTYSLDGTKLTISAPKGIAPANAEWQYVLDGRNVDVGTLTLDKGSHQLVLYVDGKRVDYDVVRVSVWATKPSGTIIDWMKYWRGFSRR
;
A
#
# COMPACT_ATOMS: atom_id res chain seq x y z
N MET A 1 16.06 -2.58 -9.16
CA MET A 1 16.50 -1.97 -7.88
C MET A 1 15.72 -2.64 -6.77
N ILE A 2 16.43 -3.30 -5.86
CA ILE A 2 15.87 -3.99 -4.69
C ILE A 2 16.25 -3.11 -3.51
N ASP A 3 15.28 -2.41 -2.93
CA ASP A 3 15.49 -1.61 -1.72
C ASP A 3 15.74 -2.57 -0.55
N LYS A 4 16.92 -2.48 0.04
CA LYS A 4 17.31 -3.20 1.25
C LYS A 4 17.14 -2.27 2.44
N ASP A 5 15.92 -2.11 2.92
CA ASP A 5 15.67 -1.53 4.24
C ASP A 5 15.80 -2.65 5.28
N CYS A 6 17.01 -2.83 5.82
CA CYS A 6 17.24 -3.64 7.02
C CYS A 6 17.62 -2.69 8.16
N ASP A 7 16.64 -2.29 8.97
CA ASP A 7 16.90 -1.69 10.28
C ASP A 7 17.69 -2.70 11.14
N VAL A 8 18.82 -2.24 11.67
CA VAL A 8 19.82 -3.06 12.34
C VAL A 8 19.34 -3.42 13.74
N ASN A 9 18.77 -4.61 13.92
CA ASN A 9 18.51 -5.16 15.25
C ASN A 9 19.83 -5.56 15.92
N THR A 10 20.45 -4.65 16.67
CA THR A 10 21.54 -4.98 17.59
C THR A 10 21.00 -5.77 18.78
N VAL A 11 21.52 -6.97 19.02
CA VAL A 11 21.19 -7.77 20.20
C VAL A 11 22.33 -7.61 21.21
N THR A 12 22.01 -7.09 22.40
CA THR A 12 22.96 -6.97 23.51
C THR A 12 22.90 -8.24 24.35
N GLU A 13 24.01 -8.96 24.47
CA GLU A 13 24.14 -10.14 25.34
C GLU A 13 25.13 -9.82 26.47
N SER A 14 24.73 -10.08 27.71
CA SER A 14 25.54 -9.87 28.91
C SER A 14 25.85 -11.20 29.58
N ARG A 15 27.11 -11.42 29.98
CA ARG A 15 27.48 -12.55 30.85
C ARG A 15 28.27 -12.05 32.05
N GLU A 16 28.07 -12.72 33.18
CA GLU A 16 28.88 -12.50 34.37
C GLU A 16 30.08 -13.45 34.36
N VAL A 17 31.28 -12.89 34.48
CA VAL A 17 32.53 -13.65 34.54
C VAL A 17 33.11 -13.52 35.94
N THR A 18 33.12 -14.62 36.68
CA THR A 18 33.71 -14.68 38.02
C THR A 18 35.15 -15.15 37.94
N THR A 19 36.09 -14.26 38.23
CA THR A 19 37.53 -14.58 38.27
C THR A 19 37.96 -14.75 39.72
N ILE A 20 38.60 -15.88 40.02
CA ILE A 20 39.16 -16.15 41.36
C ILE A 20 40.68 -16.03 41.24
N VAL A 21 41.27 -15.09 41.97
CA VAL A 21 42.71 -14.90 42.07
C VAL A 21 43.18 -15.37 43.45
N TYR A 22 44.26 -16.15 43.49
CA TYR A 22 44.92 -16.54 44.73
C TYR A 22 46.21 -15.75 44.85
N THR A 23 46.31 -14.90 45.88
CA THR A 23 47.53 -14.14 46.17
C THR A 23 48.24 -14.76 47.36
N PHE A 24 49.55 -14.99 47.20
CA PHE A 24 50.42 -15.55 48.24
C PHE A 24 51.43 -14.50 48.69
N ASP A 25 51.45 -14.20 50.00
CA ASP A 25 52.30 -13.17 50.60
C ASP A 25 53.53 -13.76 51.33
N GLY A 26 53.85 -15.02 51.06
CA GLY A 26 54.97 -15.75 51.68
C GLY A 26 54.63 -16.43 53.00
N ARG A 27 53.46 -16.15 53.62
CA ARG A 27 53.02 -16.84 54.86
C ARG A 27 51.58 -17.33 54.81
N LYS A 28 50.70 -16.73 54.00
CA LYS A 28 49.29 -17.11 53.85
C LYS A 28 48.84 -16.99 52.39
N VAL A 29 47.92 -17.87 52.00
CA VAL A 29 47.19 -17.76 50.73
C VAL A 29 45.88 -17.02 51.01
N THR A 30 45.62 -15.96 50.26
CA THR A 30 44.35 -15.23 50.30
C THR A 30 43.62 -15.43 48.98
N LYS A 31 42.35 -15.82 49.04
CA LYS A 31 41.47 -15.98 47.88
C LYS A 31 40.70 -14.67 47.67
N VAL A 32 40.86 -14.06 46.51
CA VAL A 32 40.13 -12.85 46.10
C VAL A 32 39.23 -13.24 44.92
N THR A 33 37.92 -13.11 45.09
CA THR A 33 36.94 -13.36 44.03
C THR A 33 36.51 -12.02 43.46
N THR A 34 36.71 -11.81 42.15
CA THR A 34 36.29 -10.61 41.44
C THR A 34 35.28 -11.01 40.37
N THR A 35 34.07 -10.48 40.47
CA THR A 35 33.02 -10.69 39.46
C THR A 35 33.00 -9.49 38.53
N VAL A 36 33.20 -9.73 37.23
CA VAL A 36 33.15 -8.69 36.20
C VAL A 36 32.01 -9.02 35.25
N THR A 37 31.10 -8.08 35.05
CA THR A 37 30.06 -8.18 34.02
C THR A 37 30.67 -7.78 32.68
N GLU A 38 30.82 -8.74 31.77
CA GLU A 38 31.24 -8.45 30.39
C GLU A 38 30.00 -8.28 29.52
N THR A 39 29.83 -7.08 28.97
CA THR A 39 28.85 -6.82 27.91
C THR A 39 29.60 -6.90 26.58
N ARG A 40 29.16 -7.77 25.67
CA ARG A 40 29.77 -7.88 24.34
C ARG A 40 28.69 -7.68 23.30
N ASP A 41 28.79 -6.57 22.57
CA ASP A 41 27.99 -6.37 21.37
C ASP A 41 28.50 -7.34 20.30
N ARG A 42 27.78 -8.44 20.11
CA ARG A 42 27.97 -9.27 18.93
C ARG A 42 27.11 -8.66 17.83
N THR A 43 27.74 -8.24 16.75
CA THR A 43 27.05 -8.06 15.47
C THR A 43 26.33 -9.37 15.20
N ALA A 44 25.00 -9.39 15.35
CA ALA A 44 24.23 -10.57 15.05
C ALA A 44 24.61 -10.99 13.62
N LEU A 45 25.03 -12.25 13.46
CA LEU A 45 25.05 -12.90 12.14
C LEU A 45 23.81 -12.42 11.41
N LYS A 46 23.99 -11.81 10.22
CA LYS A 46 22.90 -11.39 9.35
C LYS A 46 21.93 -12.57 9.25
N LYS A 47 20.92 -12.63 10.14
CA LYS A 47 19.72 -13.42 9.92
C LYS A 47 19.27 -12.88 8.58
N GLU A 48 19.39 -13.71 7.56
CA GLU A 48 19.02 -13.37 6.19
C GLU A 48 17.70 -12.62 6.31
N CYS A 49 17.71 -11.30 6.04
CA CYS A 49 16.51 -10.48 6.16
C CYS A 49 15.46 -11.25 5.33
N PRO A 50 14.32 -11.67 5.90
CA PRO A 50 13.36 -12.45 5.15
C PRO A 50 13.03 -11.64 3.90
N PHE A 51 13.23 -12.26 2.73
CA PHE A 51 12.99 -11.59 1.45
C PHE A 51 11.55 -11.08 1.48
N LYS A 52 11.37 -9.77 1.66
CA LYS A 52 10.06 -9.16 1.54
C LYS A 52 9.77 -9.10 0.04
N PRO A 53 8.78 -9.86 -0.46
CA PRO A 53 8.44 -9.80 -1.87
C PRO A 53 8.03 -8.36 -2.22
N LYS A 54 8.42 -7.91 -3.42
CA LYS A 54 8.03 -6.57 -3.90
C LYS A 54 6.50 -6.51 -3.97
N PRO A 55 5.86 -5.42 -3.48
CA PRO A 55 4.42 -5.30 -3.59
C PRO A 55 3.99 -5.21 -5.05
N THR A 56 2.92 -5.93 -5.39
CA THR A 56 2.31 -5.93 -6.72
C THR A 56 0.80 -5.85 -6.60
N GLY A 57 0.15 -5.37 -7.65
CA GLY A 57 -1.30 -5.29 -7.74
C GLY A 57 -1.71 -4.63 -9.04
N THR A 58 -2.95 -4.88 -9.45
CA THR A 58 -3.55 -4.27 -10.65
C THR A 58 -4.90 -3.69 -10.29
N SER A 59 -5.11 -2.43 -10.66
CA SER A 59 -6.37 -1.73 -10.50
C SER A 59 -7.47 -2.41 -11.31
N THR A 60 -8.69 -2.38 -10.80
CA THR A 60 -9.86 -2.92 -11.49
C THR A 60 -11.01 -1.94 -11.34
N TYR A 61 -11.42 -1.34 -12.46
CA TYR A 61 -12.50 -0.37 -12.49
C TYR A 61 -13.30 -0.47 -13.80
N SER A 62 -14.51 0.09 -13.80
CA SER A 62 -15.35 0.25 -14.98
C SER A 62 -15.91 1.67 -15.02
N LEU A 63 -16.00 2.24 -16.23
CA LEU A 63 -16.51 3.59 -16.45
C LEU A 63 -17.79 3.53 -17.30
N ASP A 64 -18.87 4.11 -16.77
CA ASP A 64 -20.14 4.28 -17.47
C ASP A 64 -20.57 5.75 -17.43
N GLY A 65 -20.24 6.49 -18.49
CA GLY A 65 -20.47 7.93 -18.56
C GLY A 65 -19.72 8.67 -17.46
N THR A 66 -20.45 9.25 -16.51
CA THR A 66 -19.90 9.94 -15.33
C THR A 66 -19.72 9.04 -14.11
N LYS A 67 -20.13 7.77 -14.17
CA LYS A 67 -20.05 6.83 -13.05
C LYS A 67 -18.81 5.96 -13.19
N LEU A 68 -17.93 6.05 -12.19
CA LEU A 68 -16.76 5.18 -12.04
C LEU A 68 -17.08 4.12 -10.97
N THR A 69 -17.03 2.85 -11.33
CA THR A 69 -17.18 1.73 -10.40
C THR A 69 -15.83 1.09 -10.14
N ILE A 70 -15.29 1.28 -8.95
CA ILE A 70 -14.01 0.72 -8.48
C ILE A 70 -14.28 -0.63 -7.79
N SER A 71 -13.58 -1.66 -8.22
CA SER A 71 -13.63 -3.01 -7.64
C SER A 71 -12.35 -3.34 -6.88
N ALA A 72 -12.40 -4.39 -6.07
CA ALA A 72 -11.21 -4.92 -5.40
C ALA A 72 -10.08 -5.19 -6.42
N PRO A 73 -8.84 -4.77 -6.13
CA PRO A 73 -7.71 -4.95 -7.02
C PRO A 73 -7.36 -6.43 -7.17
N LYS A 74 -6.75 -6.78 -8.30
CA LYS A 74 -6.31 -8.16 -8.62
C LYS A 74 -4.81 -8.31 -8.44
N GLY A 75 -4.37 -9.53 -8.13
CA GLY A 75 -2.94 -9.86 -8.06
C GLY A 75 -2.19 -9.16 -6.92
N ILE A 76 -2.89 -8.86 -5.82
CA ILE A 76 -2.27 -8.28 -4.62
C ILE A 76 -1.25 -9.28 -4.05
N ALA A 77 0.00 -8.83 -3.98
CA ALA A 77 1.07 -9.54 -3.30
C ALA A 77 1.88 -8.56 -2.45
N PRO A 78 2.39 -8.98 -1.28
CA PRO A 78 2.14 -10.27 -0.62
C PRO A 78 0.67 -10.49 -0.20
N ALA A 79 0.29 -11.73 0.10
CA ALA A 79 -1.12 -12.12 0.33
C ALA A 79 -1.80 -11.38 1.51
N ASN A 80 -1.01 -10.81 2.42
CA ASN A 80 -1.45 -10.03 3.58
C ASN A 80 -1.15 -8.53 3.42
N ALA A 81 -0.88 -8.06 2.19
CA ALA A 81 -0.61 -6.66 1.94
C ALA A 81 -1.88 -5.83 2.05
N GLU A 82 -1.76 -4.66 2.68
CA GLU A 82 -2.82 -3.67 2.71
C GLU A 82 -2.80 -2.88 1.41
N TRP A 83 -3.97 -2.51 0.90
CA TRP A 83 -4.09 -1.76 -0.35
C TRP A 83 -5.08 -0.61 -0.21
N GLN A 84 -4.83 0.45 -0.99
CA GLN A 84 -5.63 1.67 -0.98
C GLN A 84 -5.70 2.26 -2.39
N TYR A 85 -6.90 2.64 -2.82
CA TYR A 85 -7.07 3.47 -4.02
C TYR A 85 -7.00 4.94 -3.67
N VAL A 86 -6.36 5.70 -4.55
CA VAL A 86 -6.29 7.17 -4.50
C VAL A 86 -6.78 7.70 -5.84
N LEU A 87 -7.81 8.53 -5.81
CA LEU A 87 -8.38 9.22 -6.97
C LEU A 87 -8.13 10.72 -6.83
N ASP A 88 -7.41 11.31 -7.77
CA ASP A 88 -7.00 12.73 -7.77
C ASP A 88 -6.36 13.19 -6.45
N GLY A 89 -5.57 12.31 -5.84
CA GLY A 89 -4.89 12.57 -4.56
C GLY A 89 -5.76 12.37 -3.32
N ARG A 90 -7.00 11.88 -3.44
CA ARG A 90 -7.90 11.56 -2.33
C ARG A 90 -8.09 10.06 -2.18
N ASN A 91 -8.04 9.55 -0.95
CA ASN A 91 -8.34 8.15 -0.68
C ASN A 91 -9.80 7.85 -1.02
N VAL A 92 -10.02 6.76 -1.74
CA VAL A 92 -11.36 6.27 -2.12
C VAL A 92 -11.47 4.78 -1.83
N ASP A 93 -12.67 4.38 -1.38
CA ASP A 93 -13.00 2.97 -1.19
C ASP A 93 -13.53 2.33 -2.47
N VAL A 94 -13.63 1.01 -2.44
CA VAL A 94 -14.36 0.26 -3.47
C VAL A 94 -15.83 0.68 -3.50
N GLY A 95 -16.40 0.81 -4.69
CA GLY A 95 -17.77 1.29 -4.86
C GLY A 95 -17.95 2.11 -6.13
N THR A 96 -19.13 2.73 -6.23
CA THR A 96 -19.48 3.60 -7.36
C THR A 96 -19.36 5.06 -6.95
N LEU A 97 -18.62 5.83 -7.74
CA LEU A 97 -18.41 7.27 -7.59
C LEU A 97 -18.95 7.98 -8.82
N THR A 98 -19.51 9.18 -8.62
CA THR A 98 -19.85 10.06 -9.74
C THR A 98 -18.75 11.10 -9.87
N LEU A 99 -18.16 11.18 -11.06
CA LEU A 99 -17.06 12.08 -11.37
C LEU A 99 -17.51 13.16 -12.34
N ASP A 100 -16.90 14.33 -12.22
CA ASP A 100 -17.07 15.39 -13.19
C ASP A 100 -16.46 15.01 -14.53
N LYS A 101 -16.85 15.73 -15.59
CA LYS A 101 -16.23 15.54 -16.91
C LYS A 101 -14.77 15.96 -16.84
N GLY A 102 -13.87 15.07 -17.23
CA GLY A 102 -12.45 15.37 -17.21
C GLY A 102 -11.55 14.14 -17.25
N SER A 103 -10.27 14.38 -17.01
CA SER A 103 -9.29 13.32 -16.77
C SER A 103 -9.03 13.24 -15.28
N HIS A 104 -9.14 12.04 -14.73
CA HIS A 104 -8.93 11.74 -13.32
C HIS A 104 -7.81 10.71 -13.18
N GLN A 105 -6.97 10.87 -12.17
CA GLN A 105 -5.84 9.99 -11.91
C GLN A 105 -6.23 8.95 -10.87
N LEU A 106 -6.28 7.68 -11.26
CA LEU A 106 -6.51 6.57 -10.36
C LEU A 106 -5.18 5.88 -10.05
N VAL A 107 -4.87 5.75 -8.77
CA VAL A 107 -3.61 5.16 -8.31
C VAL A 107 -3.90 4.06 -7.29
N LEU A 108 -3.24 2.92 -7.43
CA LEU A 108 -3.28 1.83 -6.45
C LEU A 108 -1.98 1.82 -5.65
N TYR A 109 -2.13 1.89 -4.32
CA TYR A 109 -1.05 1.67 -3.37
C TYR A 109 -1.21 0.31 -2.71
N VAL A 110 -0.09 -0.38 -2.51
CA VAL A 110 0.00 -1.64 -1.74
C VAL A 110 1.17 -1.50 -0.77
N ASP A 111 0.91 -1.69 0.52
CA ASP A 111 1.85 -1.44 1.63
C ASP A 111 2.54 -0.06 1.52
N GLY A 112 1.76 0.97 1.16
CA GLY A 112 2.26 2.34 0.99
C GLY A 112 3.11 2.58 -0.28
N LYS A 113 3.35 1.57 -1.12
CA LYS A 113 4.07 1.73 -2.40
C LYS A 113 3.09 1.80 -3.57
N ARG A 114 3.30 2.73 -4.51
CA ARG A 114 2.52 2.81 -5.75
C ARG A 114 2.81 1.59 -6.62
N VAL A 115 1.81 0.76 -6.88
CA VAL A 115 1.94 -0.44 -7.71
C VAL A 115 1.28 -0.30 -9.08
N ASP A 116 0.25 0.53 -9.19
CA ASP A 116 -0.47 0.76 -10.45
C ASP A 116 -0.92 2.21 -10.58
N TYR A 117 -1.07 2.66 -11.83
CA TYR A 117 -1.46 4.02 -12.19
C TYR A 117 -2.26 4.00 -13.50
N ASP A 118 -3.41 4.67 -13.49
CA ASP A 118 -4.22 4.84 -14.68
C ASP A 118 -4.87 6.24 -14.75
N VAL A 119 -5.26 6.64 -15.95
CA VAL A 119 -5.94 7.91 -16.24
C VAL A 119 -7.34 7.63 -16.76
N VAL A 120 -8.33 7.82 -15.88
CA VAL A 120 -9.75 7.65 -16.20
C VAL A 120 -10.25 8.90 -16.90
N ARG A 121 -10.71 8.76 -18.15
CA ARG A 121 -11.26 9.86 -18.94
C ARG A 121 -12.78 9.81 -18.94
N VAL A 122 -13.37 10.66 -18.12
CA VAL A 122 -14.82 10.78 -17.94
C VAL A 122 -15.39 11.68 -19.02
N SER A 123 -16.35 11.16 -19.77
CA SER A 123 -17.07 11.93 -20.79
C SER A 123 -18.57 11.80 -20.60
N VAL A 124 -19.26 12.94 -20.66
CA VAL A 124 -20.72 12.96 -20.75
C VAL A 124 -21.06 12.67 -22.21
N TRP A 125 -21.36 11.41 -22.51
CA TRP A 125 -22.07 11.11 -23.74
C TRP A 125 -23.52 11.53 -23.52
N ALA A 126 -24.08 12.31 -24.46
CA ALA A 126 -25.48 12.69 -24.39
C ALA A 126 -26.32 11.41 -24.40
N THR A 127 -26.95 11.08 -23.28
CA THR A 127 -28.06 10.14 -23.27
C THR A 127 -29.04 10.67 -24.30
N LYS A 128 -29.24 9.95 -25.42
CA LYS A 128 -30.33 10.28 -26.34
C LYS A 128 -31.57 10.51 -25.47
N PRO A 129 -32.31 11.62 -25.62
CA PRO A 129 -33.53 11.78 -24.84
C PRO A 129 -34.39 10.54 -25.14
N SER A 130 -34.63 9.71 -24.13
CA SER A 130 -35.65 8.66 -24.17
C SER A 130 -37.03 9.31 -24.04
N GLY A 131 -37.24 10.39 -24.78
CA GLY A 131 -38.54 10.97 -25.04
C GLY A 131 -39.10 10.22 -26.22
N THR A 132 -40.21 9.53 -26.02
CA THR A 132 -41.12 9.15 -27.09
C THR A 132 -41.20 10.31 -28.07
N ILE A 133 -40.80 10.10 -29.31
CA ILE A 133 -41.13 11.04 -30.39
C ILE A 133 -42.66 10.98 -30.48
N ILE A 134 -43.35 11.86 -29.76
CA ILE A 134 -44.73 12.18 -30.10
C ILE A 134 -44.60 13.07 -31.33
N ASP A 135 -44.67 12.41 -32.48
CA ASP A 135 -44.78 13.03 -33.79
C ASP A 135 -46.10 13.82 -33.86
N TRP A 136 -46.07 15.07 -33.39
CA TRP A 136 -47.17 16.02 -33.58
C TRP A 136 -47.21 16.57 -35.02
N MET A 137 -46.33 16.11 -35.93
CA MET A 137 -46.32 16.49 -37.35
C MET A 137 -47.27 15.62 -38.19
N LYS A 138 -48.49 15.40 -37.72
CA LYS A 138 -49.57 14.82 -38.55
C LYS A 138 -50.95 15.43 -38.37
N TYR A 139 -51.03 16.59 -37.72
CA TYR A 139 -52.19 17.48 -37.80
C TYR A 139 -51.68 18.81 -38.37
N TRP A 140 -52.46 19.43 -39.27
CA TRP A 140 -52.11 20.59 -40.11
C TRP A 140 -51.59 20.24 -41.51
N ARG A 141 -52.47 19.72 -42.38
CA ARG A 141 -52.83 20.37 -43.66
C ARG A 141 -54.19 19.86 -44.12
N GLY A 142 -55.23 20.40 -43.50
CA GLY A 142 -56.60 20.28 -43.96
C GLY A 142 -57.33 21.56 -43.63
N PHE A 143 -56.92 22.69 -44.22
CA PHE A 143 -57.78 23.87 -44.34
C PHE A 143 -57.27 24.88 -45.39
N SER A 144 -58.20 25.27 -46.25
CA SER A 144 -58.30 26.54 -46.99
C SER A 144 -58.02 26.54 -48.50
N ARG A 145 -59.15 26.41 -49.21
CA ARG A 145 -59.54 26.91 -50.54
C ARG A 145 -58.71 28.08 -51.11
N ARG A 146 -58.35 27.97 -52.39
CA ARG A 146 -58.87 28.80 -53.50
C ARG A 146 -58.77 28.04 -54.80
#